data_AF-A0A7L2RWP1-F1
#
_entry.id   AF-A0A7L2RWP1-F1
#
_cell.length_a   1.000
_cell.length_b   1.000
_cell.length_c   1.000
_cell.angle_alpha   90.00
_cell.angle_beta   90.00
_cell.angle_gamma   90.00
#
_symmetry.space_group_name_H-M   'P 1'
#
loop_
_entity.id
_entity.type
_entity.pdbx_description
1 polymer ?
#
loop_
_entity_poly.entity_id
_entity_poly.type
_entity_poly.pdbx_seq_one_letter_code
_entity_poly.pdbx_strand_id
1 'polypeptide(L)'
;FTSIFCLTVMSMDRYLAVVHPIKSTKWRRPRVAKLISGTVWTFSFLVVLPVIIFSDVQEDFQTCNLNWPEPVNIWSMAFIIYTSVLGFFGPLLVICLCYLLIVVKVKSSGLRVGSTRRRRSERKVTRMVVVIVLVFVLCWLPFYTMNIINLIFILPADPVLVGLYFFMVVLSYANSCANPI
;
A
#
# COMPACT_ATOMS: atom_id res chain seq x y z
N PHE A 1 1.47 -6.24 -1.96
CA PHE A 1 1.84 -6.03 -0.54
C PHE A 1 3.27 -5.55 -0.34
N THR A 2 4.30 -6.25 -0.85
CA THR A 2 5.71 -5.85 -0.65
C THR A 2 6.00 -4.39 -1.00
N SER A 3 5.58 -3.93 -2.19
CA SER A 3 5.84 -2.55 -2.64
C SER A 3 5.29 -1.50 -1.67
N ILE A 4 4.06 -1.69 -1.17
CA ILE A 4 3.45 -0.73 -0.24
C ILE A 4 4.07 -0.79 1.14
N PHE A 5 4.38 -1.97 1.67
CA PHE A 5 5.08 -2.09 2.95
C PHE A 5 6.49 -1.48 2.87
N CYS A 6 7.19 -1.63 1.75
CA CYS A 6 8.45 -0.94 1.51
C CYS A 6 8.27 0.59 1.53
N LEU A 7 7.23 1.14 0.90
CA LEU A 7 6.91 2.57 0.93
C LEU A 7 6.60 3.07 2.36
N THR A 8 5.85 2.29 3.14
CA THR A 8 5.57 2.58 4.55
C THR A 8 6.85 2.62 5.37
N VAL A 9 7.71 1.60 5.25
CA VAL A 9 9.01 1.54 5.93
C VAL A 9 9.91 2.71 5.53
N MET A 10 9.98 3.06 4.24
CA MET A 10 10.74 4.23 3.79
C MET A 10 10.21 5.55 4.37
N SER A 11 8.90 5.66 4.54
CA SER A 11 8.27 6.83 5.16
C SER A 11 8.57 6.91 6.66
N MET A 12 8.57 5.76 7.35
CA MET A 12 8.99 5.66 8.76
C MET A 12 10.49 5.97 8.94
N ASP A 13 11.36 5.48 8.06
CA ASP A 13 12.81 5.80 8.07
C ASP A 13 13.02 7.31 7.99
N ARG A 14 12.33 7.97 7.05
CA ARG A 14 12.38 9.43 6.89
C ARG A 14 11.88 10.15 8.13
N TYR A 15 10.76 9.70 8.71
CA TYR A 15 10.24 10.26 9.95
C TYR A 15 11.27 10.16 11.08
N LEU A 16 11.87 8.99 11.29
CA LEU A 16 12.90 8.79 12.32
C LEU A 16 14.13 9.67 12.06
N ALA A 17 14.56 9.82 10.81
CA ALA A 17 15.71 10.66 10.45
C ALA A 17 15.50 12.15 10.74
N VAL A 18 14.27 12.65 10.59
CA VAL A 18 13.93 14.07 10.81
C VAL A 18 13.57 14.36 12.27
N VAL A 19 12.75 13.51 12.89
CA VAL A 19 12.19 13.75 14.22
C VAL A 19 13.12 13.23 15.33
N HIS A 20 13.89 12.16 15.08
CA HIS A 20 14.76 11.51 16.06
C HIS A 20 16.18 11.25 15.51
N PRO A 21 16.96 12.29 15.17
CA PRO A 21 18.23 12.16 14.47
C PRO A 21 19.27 11.27 15.18
N ILE A 22 19.37 11.36 16.51
CA ILE A 22 20.34 10.56 17.31
C ILE A 22 20.00 9.07 17.31
N LYS A 23 18.71 8.72 17.40
CA LYS A 23 18.27 7.31 17.34
C LYS A 23 18.35 6.76 15.91
N SER A 24 18.06 7.58 14.92
CA SER A 24 18.08 7.23 13.49
C SER A 24 19.45 6.72 13.02
N THR A 25 20.56 7.30 13.50
CA THR A 25 21.92 6.87 13.12
C THR A 25 22.20 5.40 13.47
N LYS A 26 21.58 4.87 14.53
CA LYS A 26 21.71 3.44 14.89
C LYS A 26 20.87 2.54 13.98
N TRP A 27 19.70 3.01 13.55
CA TRP A 27 18.74 2.27 12.74
C TRP A 27 19.11 2.21 11.25
N ARG A 28 19.78 3.23 10.70
CA ARG A 28 20.11 3.31 9.26
C ARG A 28 21.33 2.49 8.84
N ARG A 29 21.64 1.41 9.57
CA ARG A 29 22.74 0.50 9.22
C ARG A 29 22.29 -0.48 8.12
N PRO A 30 23.14 -0.83 7.15
CA PRO A 30 22.79 -1.79 6.09
C PRO A 30 22.30 -3.14 6.61
N ARG A 31 22.81 -3.61 7.76
CA ARG A 31 22.33 -4.85 8.40
C ARG A 31 20.88 -4.75 8.88
N VAL A 32 20.50 -3.62 9.47
CA VAL A 32 19.12 -3.37 9.92
C VAL A 32 18.20 -3.23 8.71
N ALA A 33 18.62 -2.52 7.66
CA ALA A 33 17.86 -2.42 6.42
C ALA A 33 17.60 -3.79 5.79
N LYS A 34 18.60 -4.67 5.72
CA LYS A 34 18.41 -6.05 5.23
C LYS A 34 17.44 -6.85 6.09
N LEU A 35 17.54 -6.73 7.41
CA LEU A 35 16.62 -7.41 8.34
C LEU A 35 15.18 -6.92 8.12
N ILE A 36 14.97 -5.60 8.07
CA ILE A 36 13.64 -5.01 7.83
C ILE A 36 13.10 -5.45 6.47
N SER A 37 13.91 -5.41 5.41
CA SER A 37 13.48 -5.93 4.10
C SER A 37 13.07 -7.41 4.19
N GLY A 38 13.87 -8.26 4.84
CA GLY A 38 13.53 -9.66 5.07
C GLY A 38 12.19 -9.84 5.81
N THR A 39 11.92 -9.02 6.83
CA THR A 39 10.64 -9.05 7.55
C THR A 39 9.48 -8.61 6.65
N VAL A 40 9.67 -7.59 5.81
CA VAL A 40 8.65 -7.11 4.86
C VAL A 40 8.31 -8.19 3.84
N TRP A 41 9.32 -8.89 3.31
CA TRP A 41 9.12 -10.00 2.38
C TRP A 41 8.37 -11.16 3.03
N THR A 42 8.80 -11.57 4.23
CA THR A 42 8.15 -12.66 4.98
C THR A 42 6.70 -12.32 5.28
N PHE A 43 6.44 -11.11 5.79
CA PHE A 43 5.08 -10.66 6.08
C PHE A 43 4.22 -10.56 4.81
N SER A 44 4.77 -10.07 3.70
CA SER A 44 4.05 -10.01 2.42
C SER A 44 3.67 -11.41 1.91
N PHE A 45 4.58 -12.38 2.06
CA PHE A 45 4.31 -13.77 1.69
C PHE A 45 3.18 -14.37 2.54
N LEU A 46 3.22 -14.15 3.86
CA LEU A 46 2.16 -14.59 4.78
C LEU A 46 0.79 -14.00 4.42
N VAL A 47 0.74 -12.71 4.07
CA VAL A 47 -0.51 -12.04 3.69
C VAL A 47 -1.07 -12.55 2.36
N VAL A 48 -0.20 -12.99 1.45
CA VAL A 48 -0.59 -13.55 0.13
C VAL A 48 -0.92 -15.04 0.21
N LEU A 49 -0.50 -15.75 1.27
CA LEU A 49 -0.67 -17.19 1.42
C LEU A 49 -2.11 -17.69 1.18
N PRO A 50 -3.18 -17.03 1.66
CA PRO A 50 -4.55 -17.45 1.37
C PRO A 50 -4.87 -17.47 -0.13
N VAL A 51 -4.32 -16.52 -0.90
CA VAL A 51 -4.51 -16.49 -2.36
C VAL A 51 -3.89 -17.72 -3.02
N ILE A 52 -2.74 -18.17 -2.54
CA ILE A 52 -2.04 -19.35 -3.07
C ILE A 52 -2.80 -20.64 -2.74
N ILE A 53 -3.39 -20.72 -1.54
CA ILE A 53 -4.09 -21.92 -1.08
C ILE A 53 -5.47 -22.05 -1.74
N PHE A 54 -6.18 -20.93 -1.90
CA PHE A 54 -7.57 -20.92 -2.36
C PHE A 54 -7.73 -20.55 -3.84
N SER A 55 -6.66 -20.34 -4.61
CA SER A 55 -6.75 -20.18 -6.06
C SER A 55 -7.04 -21.51 -6.72
N ASP A 56 -8.09 -21.57 -7.53
CA ASP A 56 -8.50 -22.79 -8.25
C ASP A 56 -8.92 -22.46 -9.70
N VAL A 57 -8.88 -23.47 -10.58
CA VAL A 57 -9.28 -23.33 -11.98
C VAL A 57 -10.74 -23.77 -12.12
N GLN A 58 -11.62 -22.85 -12.47
CA GLN A 58 -13.01 -23.18 -12.79
C GLN A 58 -13.10 -23.72 -14.23
N GLU A 59 -13.41 -25.01 -14.36
CA GLU A 59 -13.49 -25.71 -15.64
C GLU A 59 -14.54 -25.11 -16.59
N ASP A 60 -15.67 -24.64 -16.05
CA ASP A 60 -16.79 -24.08 -16.84
C ASP A 60 -16.42 -22.82 -17.64
N PHE A 61 -15.52 -22.00 -17.10
CA PHE A 61 -15.14 -20.71 -17.69
C PHE A 61 -13.67 -20.65 -18.10
N GLN A 62 -12.89 -21.70 -17.86
CA GLN A 62 -11.43 -21.73 -18.01
C GLN A 62 -10.74 -20.53 -17.33
N THR A 63 -11.27 -20.07 -16.19
CA THR A 63 -10.75 -18.92 -15.45
C THR A 63 -10.14 -19.36 -14.12
N CYS A 64 -9.05 -18.71 -13.72
CA CYS A 64 -8.46 -18.88 -12.39
C CYS A 64 -9.08 -17.85 -11.44
N ASN A 65 -9.80 -18.34 -10.43
CA ASN A 65 -10.50 -17.52 -9.44
C ASN A 65 -10.26 -18.06 -8.03
N LEU A 66 -10.52 -17.24 -7.01
CA LEU A 66 -10.47 -17.71 -5.63
C LEU A 66 -11.72 -18.51 -5.30
N ASN A 67 -11.51 -19.75 -4.87
CA ASN A 67 -12.53 -20.67 -4.38
C ASN A 67 -12.51 -20.68 -2.85
N TRP A 68 -13.37 -19.87 -2.24
CA TRP A 68 -13.44 -19.75 -0.78
C TRP A 68 -14.16 -20.96 -0.15
N PRO A 69 -13.72 -21.43 1.03
CA PRO A 69 -14.43 -22.47 1.75
C PRO A 69 -15.80 -21.97 2.25
N GLU A 70 -16.72 -22.89 2.51
CA GLU A 70 -17.99 -22.53 3.16
C GLU A 70 -17.74 -22.06 4.60
N PRO A 71 -18.40 -20.97 5.06
CA PRO A 71 -19.34 -20.12 4.35
C PRO A 71 -18.64 -19.04 3.48
N VAL A 72 -18.88 -19.09 2.16
CA VAL A 72 -18.18 -18.30 1.12
C VAL A 72 -18.26 -16.79 1.35
N ASN A 73 -19.43 -16.28 1.76
CA ASN A 73 -19.68 -14.87 2.03
C ASN A 73 -18.79 -14.31 3.16
N ILE A 74 -18.58 -15.08 4.22
CA ILE A 74 -17.76 -14.64 5.36
C ILE A 74 -16.28 -14.61 4.97
N TRP A 75 -15.79 -15.66 4.30
CA TRP A 75 -14.39 -15.74 3.90
C TRP A 75 -14.02 -14.71 2.83
N SER A 76 -14.86 -14.50 1.83
CA SER A 76 -14.67 -13.46 0.82
C SER A 76 -14.72 -12.05 1.42
N MET A 77 -15.68 -11.77 2.33
CA MET A 77 -15.77 -10.50 3.04
C MET A 77 -14.54 -10.25 3.93
N ALA A 78 -14.15 -11.25 4.73
CA ALA A 78 -12.96 -11.19 5.56
C ALA A 78 -11.71 -10.92 4.70
N PHE A 79 -11.59 -11.60 3.55
CA PHE A 79 -10.50 -11.39 2.61
C PHE A 79 -10.43 -9.96 2.10
N ILE A 80 -11.54 -9.42 1.59
CA ILE A 80 -11.59 -8.07 1.05
C ILE A 80 -11.33 -7.02 2.14
N ILE A 81 -11.86 -7.22 3.34
CA ILE A 81 -11.62 -6.31 4.48
C ILE A 81 -10.16 -6.36 4.91
N TYR A 82 -9.57 -7.53 5.16
CA TYR A 82 -8.19 -7.57 5.62
C TYR A 82 -7.23 -7.08 4.54
N THR A 83 -7.46 -7.42 3.27
CA THR A 83 -6.60 -6.98 2.16
C THR A 83 -6.74 -5.49 1.91
N SER A 84 -7.91 -4.90 2.04
CA SER A 84 -8.08 -3.44 1.98
C SER A 84 -7.43 -2.73 3.17
N VAL A 85 -7.55 -3.26 4.39
CA VAL A 85 -6.91 -2.66 5.57
C VAL A 85 -5.38 -2.73 5.46
N LEU A 86 -4.82 -3.92 5.22
CA LEU A 86 -3.36 -4.12 5.15
C LEU A 86 -2.77 -3.59 3.84
N GLY A 87 -3.53 -3.66 2.76
CA GLY A 87 -3.09 -3.25 1.43
C GLY A 87 -3.24 -1.76 1.20
N PHE A 88 -4.20 -1.09 1.83
CA PHE A 88 -4.55 0.31 1.54
C PHE A 88 -4.61 1.21 2.77
N PHE A 89 -5.61 1.03 3.64
CA PHE A 89 -5.92 2.01 4.69
C PHE A 89 -4.83 2.13 5.75
N GLY A 90 -4.29 0.99 6.23
CA GLY A 90 -3.24 0.94 7.24
C GLY A 90 -1.94 1.61 6.77
N PRO A 91 -1.36 1.19 5.64
CA PRO A 91 -0.18 1.85 5.08
C PRO A 91 -0.38 3.35 4.82
N LEU A 92 -1.54 3.73 4.27
CA LEU A 92 -1.88 5.12 3.97
C LEU A 92 -1.89 5.96 5.26
N LEU A 93 -2.55 5.48 6.31
CA LEU A 93 -2.59 6.15 7.61
C LEU A 93 -1.18 6.36 8.17
N VAL A 94 -0.34 5.33 8.17
CA VAL A 94 1.04 5.42 8.67
C VAL A 94 1.85 6.44 7.87
N ILE A 95 1.74 6.42 6.54
CA ILE A 95 2.44 7.38 5.67
C ILE A 95 1.97 8.80 5.97
N CYS A 96 0.65 9.04 6.00
CA CYS A 96 0.08 10.35 6.32
C CYS A 96 0.53 10.87 7.68
N LEU A 97 0.47 10.04 8.73
CA LEU A 97 0.92 10.40 10.08
C LEU A 97 2.41 10.71 10.13
N CYS A 98 3.27 9.88 9.53
CA CYS A 98 4.71 10.12 9.45
C CYS A 98 5.00 11.50 8.84
N TYR A 99 4.35 11.81 7.72
CA TYR A 99 4.55 13.07 7.01
C TYR A 99 3.95 14.29 7.73
N LEU A 100 2.77 14.16 8.33
CA LEU A 100 2.19 15.21 9.17
C LEU A 100 3.13 15.55 10.33
N LEU A 101 3.66 14.55 11.04
CA LEU A 101 4.58 14.75 12.14
C LEU A 101 5.91 15.36 11.68
N ILE A 102 6.43 14.98 10.50
CA ILE A 102 7.59 15.64 9.88
C ILE A 102 7.30 17.13 9.67
N VAL A 103 6.16 17.48 9.07
CA VAL A 103 5.78 18.88 8.80
C VAL A 103 5.61 19.67 10.09
N VAL A 104 4.92 19.11 11.09
CA VAL A 104 4.72 19.75 12.40
C VAL A 104 6.07 19.96 13.10
N LYS A 105 6.97 18.98 13.10
CA LYS A 105 8.29 19.11 13.71
C LYS A 105 9.15 20.15 13.01
N VAL A 106 9.13 20.18 11.67
CA VAL A 106 9.87 21.16 10.87
C VAL A 106 9.34 22.59 11.08
N LYS A 107 8.02 22.77 11.20
CA LYS A 107 7.40 24.09 11.47
C LYS A 107 7.64 24.57 12.91
N SER A 108 7.44 23.69 13.89
CA SER A 108 7.55 24.03 15.34
C SER A 108 8.98 24.27 15.80
N SER A 109 9.96 23.57 15.23
CA SER A 109 11.35 23.69 15.67
C SER A 109 12.00 25.01 15.29
N GLY A 110 11.35 25.87 14.49
CA GLY A 110 11.89 27.17 14.09
C GLY A 110 13.31 27.09 13.51
N LEU A 111 13.76 25.90 13.09
CA LEU A 111 15.16 25.58 12.80
C LEU A 111 15.57 26.38 11.55
N ARG A 112 16.05 27.59 11.79
CA ARG A 112 17.16 28.17 11.02
C ARG A 112 18.30 27.14 11.10
N VAL A 113 19.00 26.98 9.97
CA VAL A 113 20.21 26.17 9.78
C VAL A 113 19.98 24.75 9.23
N GLY A 114 20.43 24.59 7.97
CA GLY A 114 20.72 23.30 7.36
C GLY A 114 20.63 23.29 5.82
N SER A 115 21.24 24.26 5.11
CA SER A 115 21.29 24.39 3.63
C SER A 115 19.94 24.36 2.89
N THR A 116 19.65 25.42 2.11
CA THR A 116 18.53 25.46 1.14
C THR A 116 18.43 24.20 0.28
N ARG A 117 19.56 23.52 0.02
CA ARG A 117 19.66 22.25 -0.69
C ARG A 117 19.00 21.07 0.06
N ARG A 118 19.11 21.00 1.39
CA ARG A 118 18.48 19.93 2.21
C ARG A 118 16.97 20.11 2.28
N ARG A 119 16.48 21.34 2.53
CA ARG A 119 15.04 21.66 2.49
C ARG A 119 14.42 21.39 1.11
N ARG A 120 15.16 21.67 0.03
CA ARG A 120 14.72 21.38 -1.36
C ARG A 120 14.64 19.87 -1.61
N SER A 121 15.62 19.11 -1.13
CA SER A 121 15.61 17.64 -1.19
C SER A 121 14.44 17.05 -0.40
N GLU A 122 14.18 17.55 0.81
CA GLU A 122 13.06 17.12 1.65
C GLU A 122 11.70 17.44 1.03
N ARG A 123 11.51 18.64 0.45
CA ARG A 123 10.28 18.97 -0.30
C ARG A 123 10.10 18.10 -1.55
N LYS A 124 11.17 17.80 -2.29
CA LYS A 124 11.12 16.90 -3.45
C LYS A 124 10.66 15.51 -3.02
N VAL A 125 11.21 15.02 -1.92
CA VAL A 125 10.84 13.77 -1.26
C VAL A 125 9.38 13.75 -0.80
N THR A 126 8.89 14.83 -0.18
CA THR A 126 7.48 14.94 0.23
C THR A 126 6.55 14.99 -0.97
N ARG A 127 6.89 15.78 -2.00
CA ARG A 127 6.12 15.84 -3.24
C ARG A 127 6.05 14.47 -3.91
N MET A 128 7.16 13.75 -3.97
CA MET A 128 7.23 12.39 -4.49
C MET A 128 6.30 11.44 -3.72
N VAL A 129 6.27 11.50 -2.39
CA VAL A 129 5.37 10.64 -1.61
C VAL A 129 3.91 11.05 -1.72
N VAL A 130 3.59 12.34 -1.77
CA VAL A 130 2.21 12.80 -2.05
C VAL A 130 1.74 12.28 -3.41
N VAL A 131 2.59 12.33 -4.43
CA VAL A 131 2.29 11.75 -5.74
C VAL A 131 2.06 10.25 -5.64
N ILE A 132 2.95 9.51 -4.96
CA ILE A 132 2.77 8.06 -4.75
C ILE A 132 1.48 7.76 -4.01
N VAL A 133 1.13 8.52 -2.98
CA VAL A 133 -0.13 8.37 -2.23
C VAL A 133 -1.33 8.65 -3.13
N LEU A 134 -1.32 9.71 -3.92
CA LEU A 134 -2.41 10.03 -4.84
C LEU A 134 -2.58 8.95 -5.91
N VAL A 135 -1.48 8.51 -6.53
CA VAL A 135 -1.49 7.40 -7.50
C VAL A 135 -2.03 6.14 -6.82
N PHE A 136 -1.57 5.84 -5.61
CA PHE A 136 -2.00 4.68 -4.87
C PHE A 136 -3.51 4.73 -4.54
N VAL A 137 -4.03 5.88 -4.09
CA VAL A 137 -5.46 6.13 -3.87
C VAL A 137 -6.25 5.94 -5.16
N LEU A 138 -5.84 6.60 -6.25
CA LEU A 138 -6.53 6.53 -7.53
C LEU A 138 -6.50 5.12 -8.14
N CYS A 139 -5.42 4.37 -7.93
CA CYS A 139 -5.26 3.03 -8.49
C CYS A 139 -5.98 1.94 -7.69
N TRP A 140 -5.99 2.03 -6.37
CA TRP A 140 -6.50 0.95 -5.51
C TRP A 140 -7.90 1.21 -4.95
N LEU A 141 -8.29 2.47 -4.73
CA LEU A 141 -9.61 2.80 -4.20
C LEU A 141 -10.74 2.26 -5.11
N PRO A 142 -10.70 2.44 -6.44
CA PRO A 142 -11.77 1.94 -7.31
C PRO A 142 -11.88 0.42 -7.27
N PHE A 143 -10.75 -0.28 -7.22
CA PHE A 143 -10.69 -1.74 -7.12
C PHE A 143 -11.33 -2.25 -5.81
N TYR A 144 -10.93 -1.72 -4.66
CA TYR A 144 -11.51 -2.13 -3.38
C TYR A 144 -12.98 -1.73 -3.25
N THR A 145 -13.36 -0.56 -3.78
CA THR A 145 -14.75 -0.10 -3.78
C THR A 145 -15.63 -1.05 -4.60
N MET A 146 -15.21 -1.44 -5.80
CA MET A 146 -15.94 -2.40 -6.62
C MET A 146 -16.06 -3.78 -5.96
N ASN A 147 -14.98 -4.28 -5.33
CA ASN A 147 -15.01 -5.55 -4.60
C ASN A 147 -15.98 -5.50 -3.41
N ILE A 148 -16.03 -4.39 -2.67
CA ILE A 148 -16.97 -4.20 -1.56
C ILE A 148 -18.42 -4.10 -2.07
N ILE A 149 -18.67 -3.41 -3.18
CA ILE A 149 -20.02 -3.32 -3.76
C ILE A 149 -20.49 -4.70 -4.22
N ASN A 150 -19.63 -5.48 -4.88
CA ASN A 150 -19.97 -6.83 -5.35
C ASN A 150 -20.25 -7.83 -4.19
N LEU A 151 -19.68 -7.59 -3.00
CA LEU A 151 -20.01 -8.35 -1.79
C LEU A 151 -21.40 -8.04 -1.22
N ILE A 152 -21.86 -6.79 -1.37
CA ILE A 152 -23.12 -6.30 -0.75
C ILE A 152 -24.29 -6.46 -1.71
N PHE A 153 -24.06 -6.23 -3.00
CA PHE A 153 -25.05 -6.32 -4.06
C PHE A 153 -24.56 -7.31 -5.12
N ILE A 154 -25.32 -8.37 -5.36
CA ILE A 154 -25.10 -9.25 -6.52
C ILE A 154 -25.38 -8.39 -7.76
N LEU A 155 -24.30 -7.88 -8.38
CA LEU A 155 -24.44 -7.05 -9.55
C LEU A 155 -24.84 -7.92 -10.75
N PRO A 156 -25.72 -7.42 -11.65
CA PRO A 156 -26.04 -8.12 -12.88
C PRO A 156 -24.78 -8.25 -13.75
N ALA A 157 -24.66 -9.37 -14.45
CA ALA A 157 -23.57 -9.66 -15.39
C ALA A 157 -23.70 -8.83 -16.68
N ASP A 158 -23.66 -7.50 -16.55
CA ASP A 158 -23.65 -6.55 -17.65
C ASP A 158 -22.24 -6.46 -18.25
N PRO A 159 -22.07 -6.62 -19.59
CA PRO A 159 -20.79 -6.43 -20.28
C PRO A 159 -20.07 -5.13 -19.91
N VAL A 160 -20.80 -4.04 -19.67
CA VAL A 160 -20.22 -2.75 -19.29
C VAL A 160 -19.56 -2.83 -17.91
N LEU A 161 -20.22 -3.49 -16.96
CA LEU A 161 -19.72 -3.65 -15.60
C LEU A 161 -18.51 -4.59 -15.53
N VAL A 162 -18.52 -5.66 -16.33
CA VAL A 162 -17.38 -6.56 -16.49
C VAL A 162 -16.18 -5.81 -17.07
N GLY A 163 -16.38 -4.99 -18.11
CA GLY A 163 -15.34 -4.14 -18.68
C GLY A 163 -14.76 -3.14 -17.67
N LEU A 164 -15.62 -2.52 -16.86
CA LEU A 164 -15.20 -1.64 -15.77
C LEU A 164 -14.38 -2.38 -14.70
N TYR A 165 -14.77 -3.60 -14.33
CA TYR A 165 -14.02 -4.41 -13.37
C TYR A 165 -12.59 -4.70 -13.88
N PHE A 166 -12.44 -5.15 -15.12
CA PHE A 166 -11.11 -5.37 -15.72
C PHE A 166 -10.29 -4.08 -15.78
N PHE A 167 -10.92 -2.95 -16.10
CA PHE A 167 -10.24 -1.65 -16.08
C PHE A 167 -9.70 -1.32 -14.67
N MET A 168 -10.49 -1.52 -13.61
CA MET A 168 -10.04 -1.27 -12.23
C MET A 168 -8.92 -2.22 -11.81
N VAL A 169 -8.96 -3.48 -12.24
CA VAL A 169 -7.88 -4.45 -12.03
C VAL A 169 -6.59 -3.96 -12.70
N VAL A 170 -6.64 -3.58 -13.97
CA VAL A 170 -5.47 -3.04 -14.71
C VAL A 170 -4.93 -1.77 -14.06
N LEU A 171 -5.81 -0.88 -13.59
CA LEU A 171 -5.44 0.34 -12.91
C LEU A 171 -4.70 0.06 -11.59
N SER A 172 -5.07 -0.99 -10.86
CA SER A 172 -4.35 -1.41 -9.64
C SER A 172 -2.91 -1.85 -9.94
N TYR A 173 -2.69 -2.52 -11.09
CA TYR A 173 -1.35 -2.90 -11.55
C TYR A 173 -0.52 -1.69 -12.00
N ALA A 174 -1.16 -0.66 -12.57
CA ALA A 174 -0.48 0.58 -12.99
C ALA A 174 0.23 1.30 -11.83
N ASN A 175 -0.21 1.12 -10.59
CA ASN A 175 0.49 1.61 -9.40
C ASN A 175 1.93 1.08 -9.30
N SER A 176 2.19 -0.15 -9.76
CA SER A 176 3.54 -0.71 -9.78
C SER A 176 4.44 -0.01 -10.80
N CYS A 177 3.86 0.41 -11.94
CA CYS A 177 4.54 1.16 -13.00
C CYS A 177 4.89 2.59 -12.59
N ALA A 178 4.22 3.15 -11.59
CA ALA A 178 4.49 4.49 -11.09
C ALA A 178 5.66 4.57 -10.08
N ASN A 179 6.08 3.44 -9.50
CA ASN A 179 7.17 3.41 -8.52
C ASN A 179 8.54 3.93 -9.03
N PRO A 180 8.94 3.73 -10.30
CA PRO A 180 10.21 4.24 -10.83
C PRO A 180 10.24 5.72 -11.21
N ILE A 181 9.09 6.41 -11.25
CA ILE A 181 8.91 7.79 -11.75
C ILE A 181 9.07 8.80 -10.59
#